data_AF-A0A5C6DRA2-F1
#
_entry.id   AF-A0A5C6DRA2-F1
#
_cell.length_a   1.000
_cell.length_b   1.000
_cell.length_c   1.000
_cell.angle_alpha   90.00
_cell.angle_beta   90.00
_cell.angle_gamma   90.00
#
_symmetry.space_group_name_H-M   'P 1'
#
loop_
_entity.id
_entity.type
_entity.pdbx_description
1 polymer ?
#
loop_
_entity_poly.entity_id
_entity_poly.type
_entity_poly.pdbx_seq_one_letter_code
_entity_poly.pdbx_strand_id
1 'polypeptide(L)'
;MKIEIEVVERDNGSKDYTVTNNGKFADRLTFDEMLGLIASLTMPESRRCIQWLKTQDEWDQREQRLQGIRERNADKETAFG
;
A
#
# COMPACT_ATOMS: atom_id res chain seq x y z
N MET A 1 19.44 2.95 14.38
CA MET A 1 18.82 2.65 13.07
C MET A 1 18.52 3.97 12.40
N LYS A 2 18.97 4.20 11.16
CA LYS A 2 18.62 5.43 10.43
C LYS A 2 17.23 5.23 9.81
N ILE A 3 16.35 6.20 10.00
CA ILE A 3 15.01 6.19 9.41
C ILE A 3 14.98 7.32 8.39
N GLU A 4 14.82 6.98 7.13
CA GLU A 4 14.62 7.94 6.03
C GLU A 4 13.19 7.74 5.52
N ILE A 5 12.35 8.76 5.71
CA ILE A 5 10.95 8.75 5.28
C ILE A 5 10.79 9.85 4.26
N GLU A 6 10.31 9.50 3.07
CA GLU A 6 9.89 10.45 2.05
C GLU A 6 8.36 10.38 1.93
N VAL A 7 7.72 11.54 1.84
CA VAL A 7 6.27 11.67 1.65
C VAL A 7 6.02 12.51 0.40
N VAL A 8 5.27 11.96 -0.53
CA VAL A 8 4.84 12.65 -1.75
C VAL A 8 3.32 12.77 -1.72
N GLU A 9 2.81 14.00 -1.73
CA GLU A 9 1.39 14.28 -2.01
C GLU A 9 1.18 14.31 -3.52
N ARG A 10 0.12 13.66 -3.99
CA ARG A 10 -0.34 13.74 -5.38
C ARG A 10 -1.78 14.23 -5.38
N ASP A 11 -2.12 15.01 -6.41
CA ASP A 11 -3.47 15.53 -6.62
C ASP A 11 -3.95 15.12 -8.02
N ASN A 12 -4.65 13.99 -8.07
CA ASN A 12 -5.20 13.40 -9.29
C ASN A 12 -6.75 13.40 -9.26
N GLY A 13 -7.37 14.40 -8.64
CA GLY A 13 -8.83 14.49 -8.42
C GLY A 13 -9.29 14.01 -7.04
N SER A 14 -8.39 13.35 -6.29
CA SER A 14 -8.45 13.17 -4.84
C SER A 14 -7.03 13.22 -4.31
N LYS A 15 -6.82 13.84 -3.14
CA LYS A 15 -5.50 13.87 -2.50
C LYS A 15 -5.11 12.48 -2.02
N ASP A 16 -4.00 11.98 -2.53
CA ASP A 16 -3.38 10.75 -2.05
C ASP A 16 -1.90 10.94 -1.73
N TYR A 17 -1.40 10.11 -0.84
CA TYR A 17 -0.05 10.17 -0.32
C TYR A 17 0.71 8.90 -0.64
N THR A 18 1.98 9.05 -0.98
CA THR A 18 2.95 7.96 -1.08
C THR A 18 3.99 8.13 0.01
N VAL A 19 4.22 7.08 0.79
CA VAL A 19 5.29 7.02 1.81
C VAL A 19 6.35 6.03 1.36
N THR A 20 7.61 6.46 1.32
CA THR A 20 8.75 5.64 0.96
C THR A 20 9.71 5.50 2.14
N ASN A 21 10.19 4.28 2.38
CA ASN A 21 11.22 3.97 3.38
C ASN A 21 12.06 2.77 2.91
N ASN A 22 13.39 2.92 2.92
CA ASN A 22 14.34 1.84 2.61
C ASN A 22 14.06 1.10 1.28
N GLY A 23 13.73 1.85 0.21
CA GLY A 23 13.45 1.27 -1.11
C GLY A 23 12.09 0.57 -1.25
N LYS A 24 11.25 0.63 -0.21
CA LYS A 24 9.86 0.18 -0.24
C LYS A 24 8.92 1.37 -0.14
N PHE A 25 7.73 1.24 -0.70
CA PHE A 25 6.71 2.29 -0.66
C PHE A 25 5.31 1.75 -0.43
N ALA A 26 4.44 2.62 0.06
CA ALA A 26 2.99 2.45 0.10
C ALA A 26 2.36 3.67 -0.58
N ASP A 27 1.57 3.43 -1.63
CA ASP A 27 0.89 4.45 -2.43
C ASP A 27 -0.61 4.51 -2.12
N ARG A 28 -1.29 5.51 -2.67
CA ARG A 28 -2.75 5.67 -2.58
C ARG A 28 -3.27 5.74 -1.14
N LEU A 29 -2.46 6.27 -0.22
CA LEU A 29 -2.84 6.46 1.17
C LEU A 29 -3.68 7.73 1.32
N THR A 30 -4.73 7.65 2.13
CA THR A 30 -5.39 8.84 2.65
C THR A 30 -4.49 9.57 3.65
N PHE A 31 -4.84 10.81 4.00
CA PHE A 31 -4.08 11.60 4.97
C PHE A 31 -3.90 10.87 6.31
N ASP A 32 -4.96 10.26 6.84
CA ASP A 32 -4.92 9.55 8.13
C ASP A 32 -4.11 8.25 8.06
N GLU A 33 -4.19 7.51 6.95
CA GLU A 33 -3.38 6.31 6.72
C GLU A 33 -1.90 6.64 6.61
N MET A 34 -1.56 7.74 5.93
CA MET A 34 -0.20 8.26 5.85
C MET A 34 0.35 8.59 7.24
N LEU A 35 -0.41 9.32 8.07
CA LEU A 35 0.00 9.65 9.44
C LEU A 35 0.20 8.38 10.29
N GLY A 36 -0.71 7.42 10.22
CA GLY A 36 -0.60 6.15 10.94
C GLY A 36 0.63 5.33 10.55
N LEU A 37 0.97 5.32 9.25
CA LEU A 37 2.16 4.63 8.75
C LEU A 37 3.45 5.32 9.23
N ILE A 38 3.54 6.65 9.16
CA ILE A 38 4.70 7.40 9.66
C ILE A 38 4.88 7.19 11.17
N ALA A 39 3.81 7.29 11.95
CA ALA A 39 3.85 7.02 13.37
C ALA A 39 4.39 5.61 13.65
N SER A 40 3.93 4.60 12.89
CA SER A 40 4.39 3.23 13.06
C SER A 40 5.85 3.01 12.64
N LEU A 41 6.34 3.71 11.61
CA LEU A 41 7.73 3.64 11.17
C LEU A 41 8.70 4.28 12.16
N THR A 42 8.24 5.27 12.91
CA THR A 42 9.04 6.00 13.90
C THR A 42 8.99 5.37 15.30
N MET A 43 8.14 4.37 15.53
CA MET A 43 8.11 3.63 16.79
C MET A 43 9.27 2.63 16.92
N PRO A 44 9.91 2.55 18.11
CA PRO A 44 10.99 1.61 18.36
C PRO A 44 10.50 0.15 18.40
N GLU A 45 9.29 -0.08 18.90
CA GLU A 45 8.65 -1.40 19.06
C GLU A 45 7.25 -1.41 18.44
N SER A 46 6.68 -2.59 18.19
CA SER A 46 5.29 -2.77 17.72
C SER A 46 4.94 -2.01 16.42
N ARG A 47 5.79 -2.16 15.40
CA ARG A 47 5.64 -1.47 14.11
C ARG A 47 4.54 -2.07 13.24
N ARG A 48 3.29 -1.80 13.61
CA ARG A 48 2.10 -2.13 12.82
C ARG A 48 2.18 -1.40 11.47
N CYS A 49 1.43 -1.87 10.47
CA CYS A 49 1.35 -1.24 9.15
C CYS A 49 2.63 -1.26 8.30
N ILE A 50 3.79 -1.73 8.80
CA ILE A 50 4.99 -1.92 7.96
C ILE A 50 4.72 -2.90 6.81
N GLN A 51 3.80 -3.86 6.98
CA GLN A 51 3.42 -4.78 5.93
C GLN A 51 2.81 -4.11 4.68
N TRP A 52 2.44 -2.82 4.79
CA TRP A 52 1.97 -2.01 3.66
C TRP A 52 3.12 -1.55 2.76
N LEU A 53 4.34 -1.39 3.30
CA LEU A 53 5.51 -1.05 2.50
C LEU A 53 5.94 -2.25 1.66
N LYS A 54 6.03 -2.05 0.35
CA LYS A 54 6.44 -3.07 -0.60
C LYS A 54 7.42 -2.52 -1.64
N THR A 55 8.25 -3.40 -2.19
CA THR A 55 8.98 -3.09 -3.43
C THR A 55 8.02 -3.06 -4.61
N GLN A 56 8.45 -2.52 -5.75
CA GLN A 56 7.66 -2.57 -6.99
C GLN A 56 7.30 -4.02 -7.36
N ASP A 57 8.27 -4.95 -7.32
CA ASP A 57 8.02 -6.37 -7.62
C ASP A 57 6.99 -7.01 -6.68
N GLU A 58 7.02 -6.67 -5.39
CA GLU A 58 6.04 -7.14 -4.41
C GLU A 58 4.63 -6.58 -4.69
N TRP A 59 4.54 -5.33 -5.19
CA TRP A 59 3.29 -4.74 -5.66
C TRP A 59 2.77 -5.43 -6.92
N ASP A 60 3.63 -5.68 -7.89
CA ASP A 60 3.22 -6.31 -9.15
C ASP A 60 2.70 -7.74 -8.91
N GLN A 61 3.36 -8.50 -8.03
CA GLN A 61 2.88 -9.83 -7.60
C GLN A 61 1.52 -9.75 -6.89
N ARG A 62 1.31 -8.72 -6.05
CA ARG A 62 0.04 -8.50 -5.38
C ARG A 62 -1.07 -8.20 -6.38
N GLU A 63 -0.84 -7.32 -7.34
CA GLU A 63 -1.82 -6.97 -8.36
C GLU A 63 -2.16 -8.16 -9.27
N GLN A 64 -1.16 -8.95 -9.68
CA GLN A 64 -1.40 -10.21 -10.41
C GLN A 64 -2.29 -11.17 -9.62
N ARG A 65 -2.02 -11.33 -8.31
CA ARG A 65 -2.85 -12.17 -7.43
C ARG A 65 -4.28 -11.65 -7.31
N LEU A 66 -4.46 -10.33 -7.17
CA LEU A 66 -5.77 -9.70 -7.07
C LEU A 66 -6.56 -9.82 -8.37
N GLN A 67 -5.89 -9.66 -9.51
CA GLN A 67 -6.48 -9.84 -10.82
C GLN A 67 -7.05 -11.26 -11.00
N GLY A 68 -6.25 -12.29 -10.66
CA GLY A 68 -6.74 -13.67 -10.71
C GLY A 68 -7.87 -13.96 -9.72
N ILE A 69 -7.98 -13.23 -8.60
CA ILE A 69 -9.14 -13.32 -7.69
C ILE A 69 -10.38 -12.71 -8.33
N ARG A 70 -10.25 -11.54 -8.97
CA ARG A 70 -11.35 -10.84 -9.64
C ARG A 70 -11.95 -11.69 -10.77
N GLU A 71 -11.10 -12.27 -11.60
CA GLU A 71 -11.52 -13.16 -12.70
C GLU A 71 -12.31 -14.36 -12.19
N ARG A 72 -11.79 -15.08 -11.19
CA ARG A 72 -12.50 -16.22 -10.58
C ARG A 72 -13.84 -15.84 -9.96
N ASN A 73 -13.99 -14.61 -9.47
CA ASN A 73 -15.25 -14.15 -8.91
C ASN A 73 -16.27 -13.79 -10.00
N ALA A 74 -15.81 -13.16 -11.10
CA ALA A 74 -16.66 -12.88 -12.26
C ALA A 74 -17.20 -14.16 -12.93
N ASP A 75 -16.37 -15.19 -13.03
CA ASP A 75 -16.80 -16.51 -13.55
C ASP A 75 -17.89 -17.14 -12.68
N LYS A 76 -17.80 -16.98 -11.36
CA LYS A 76 -18.83 -17.48 -10.43
C LYS A 76 -20.13 -16.72 -10.55
N GLU A 77 -20.08 -15.40 -10.67
CA GLU A 77 -21.30 -14.59 -10.86
C GLU A 77 -21.99 -14.94 -12.18
N THR A 78 -21.23 -15.26 -13.23
CA THR A 78 -21.78 -15.69 -14.52
C THR A 78 -22.32 -17.12 -14.49
N ALA A 79 -21.75 -18.01 -13.67
CA ALA A 79 -22.16 -19.42 -13.58
C ALA A 79 -23.39 -19.67 -12.69
N PHE A 80 -23.73 -18.74 -11.79
CA PHE A 80 -24.82 -18.89 -10.82
C PHE A 80 -25.87 -17.76 -10.87
N GLY A 81 -25.73 -16.81 -11.80
CA GLY A 81 -26.72 -15.76 -12.11
C GLY A 81 -27.59 -16.11 -13.30
#